data_AF-A0AAW4RT65-F1
#
_entry.id   AF-A0AAW4RT65-F1
#
_cell.length_a   1.000
_cell.length_b   1.000
_cell.length_c   1.000
_cell.angle_alpha   90.00
_cell.angle_beta   90.00
_cell.angle_gamma   90.00
#
_symmetry.space_group_name_H-M   'P 1'
#
loop_
_entity.id
_entity.type
_entity.pdbx_description
1 polymer ?
#
loop_
_entity_poly.entity_id
_entity_poly.type
_entity_poly.pdbx_seq_one_letter_code
_entity_poly.pdbx_strand_id
1 'polypeptide(L)'
;MRGQASRASVREDKDAGISTFRVMLPNVGDRAAAQALVKRIAAAGMGDYYVIAQGEDNTVALGQYQSRERAERRQASLVGAGFPAQLVPSGNGQSRWWIDVRTSAATSALQGAAGATRQRSLDCAALR
;
A
#
# COMPACT_ATOMS: atom_id res chain seq x y z
N MET A 1 -22.46 30.28 3.24
CA MET A 1 -21.04 29.93 3.44
C MET A 1 -20.14 30.35 2.27
N ARG A 2 -20.43 31.46 1.57
CA ARG A 2 -19.51 31.98 0.54
C ARG A 2 -18.49 32.89 1.22
N GLY A 3 -17.19 32.62 1.03
CA GLY A 3 -16.09 33.50 1.45
C GLY A 3 -15.27 33.07 2.68
N GLN A 4 -15.52 31.90 3.28
CA GLN A 4 -14.80 31.48 4.50
C GLN A 4 -13.64 30.50 4.25
N ALA A 5 -13.61 29.84 3.10
CA ALA A 5 -12.51 28.98 2.68
C ALA A 5 -11.59 29.73 1.71
N SER A 6 -10.32 29.90 2.08
CA SER A 6 -9.30 30.57 1.27
C SER A 6 -8.49 29.60 0.40
N ARG A 7 -8.53 28.30 0.69
CA ARG A 7 -7.92 27.23 -0.11
C ARG A 7 -8.63 25.90 0.13
N ALA A 8 -8.87 25.14 -0.93
CA ALA A 8 -9.33 23.76 -0.85
C ALA A 8 -8.44 22.88 -1.74
N SER A 9 -8.02 21.73 -1.24
CA SER A 9 -7.34 20.70 -2.02
C SER A 9 -7.91 19.33 -1.70
N VAL A 10 -8.01 18.47 -2.71
CA VAL A 10 -8.41 17.07 -2.54
C VAL A 10 -7.13 16.24 -2.49
N ARG A 11 -7.03 15.37 -1.49
CA ARG A 11 -5.91 14.44 -1.33
C ARG A 11 -6.44 13.02 -1.25
N GLU A 12 -5.95 12.18 -2.14
CA GLU A 12 -6.16 10.74 -2.05
C GLU A 12 -5.10 10.12 -1.14
N ASP A 13 -5.55 9.34 -0.16
CA ASP A 13 -4.74 8.42 0.61
C ASP A 13 -4.96 7.02 0.04
N LYS A 14 -4.15 6.69 -0.97
CA LYS A 14 -4.23 5.45 -1.75
C LYS A 14 -3.95 4.20 -0.92
N ASP A 15 -3.26 4.37 0.20
CA ASP A 15 -2.88 3.29 1.10
C ASP A 15 -3.78 3.22 2.33
N ALA A 16 -4.81 4.07 2.42
CA ALA A 16 -5.79 3.96 3.48
C ALA A 16 -6.44 2.57 3.48
N GLY A 17 -6.38 1.91 4.64
CA GLY A 17 -6.92 0.56 4.77
C GLY A 17 -6.03 -0.56 4.22
N ILE A 18 -4.85 -0.24 3.68
CA ILE A 18 -3.84 -1.24 3.38
C ILE A 18 -3.05 -1.52 4.67
N SER A 19 -3.03 -2.77 5.11
CA SER A 19 -2.30 -3.20 6.30
C SER A 19 -0.91 -3.75 5.97
N THR A 20 -0.76 -4.39 4.80
CA THR A 20 0.52 -4.95 4.34
C THR A 20 0.64 -4.91 2.81
N PHE A 21 1.87 -4.96 2.32
CA PHE A 21 2.24 -5.07 0.92
C PHE A 21 3.00 -6.38 0.72
N ARG A 22 2.48 -7.26 -0.13
CA ARG A 22 3.12 -8.53 -0.48
C ARG A 22 3.81 -8.40 -1.82
N VAL A 23 5.02 -8.94 -1.93
CA VAL A 23 5.71 -9.09 -3.22
C VAL A 23 5.60 -10.55 -3.62
N MET A 24 5.03 -10.83 -4.80
CA MET A 24 4.70 -12.19 -5.24
C MET A 24 5.03 -12.41 -6.71
N LEU A 25 5.34 -13.64 -7.09
CA LEU A 25 5.38 -14.13 -8.46
C LEU A 25 4.15 -15.01 -8.67
N PRO A 26 3.07 -14.51 -9.29
CA PRO A 26 1.92 -15.33 -9.62
C PRO A 26 2.20 -16.23 -10.83
N ASN A 27 1.36 -17.27 -10.99
CA ASN A 27 1.32 -18.13 -12.18
C ASN A 27 2.66 -18.74 -12.54
N VAL A 28 3.32 -19.35 -11.57
CA VAL A 28 4.64 -19.98 -11.73
C VAL A 28 4.54 -21.35 -12.44
N GLY A 29 3.34 -21.75 -12.85
CA GLY A 29 3.05 -23.05 -13.42
C GLY A 29 3.06 -24.14 -12.36
N ASP A 30 3.51 -25.33 -12.75
CA ASP A 30 3.50 -26.51 -11.89
C ASP A 30 4.52 -26.43 -10.73
N ARG A 31 4.48 -27.43 -9.86
CA ARG A 31 5.35 -27.50 -8.68
C ARG A 31 6.84 -27.59 -9.04
N ALA A 32 7.19 -28.23 -10.15
CA ALA A 32 8.57 -28.38 -10.58
C ALA A 32 9.13 -27.04 -11.09
N ALA A 33 8.35 -26.30 -11.87
CA ALA A 33 8.65 -24.95 -12.32
C ALA A 33 8.81 -24.00 -11.13
N ALA A 34 7.91 -24.07 -10.14
CA ALA A 34 8.02 -23.29 -8.91
C ALA A 34 9.32 -23.59 -8.14
N GLN A 35 9.72 -24.85 -8.02
CA GLN A 35 10.98 -25.25 -7.37
C GLN A 35 12.21 -24.77 -8.14
N ALA A 36 12.21 -24.87 -9.48
CA ALA A 36 13.30 -24.37 -10.32
C ALA A 36 13.45 -22.85 -10.19
N LEU A 37 12.34 -22.12 -10.15
CA LEU A 37 12.33 -20.67 -9.96
C LEU A 37 12.89 -20.28 -8.59
N VAL A 38 12.43 -20.96 -7.55
CA VAL A 38 12.94 -20.81 -6.19
C VAL A 38 14.46 -20.99 -6.12
N LYS A 39 15.01 -22.03 -6.77
CA LYS A 39 16.47 -22.26 -6.82
C LYS A 39 17.20 -21.10 -7.50
N ARG A 40 16.65 -20.55 -8.59
CA ARG A 40 17.22 -19.37 -9.27
C ARG A 40 17.21 -18.13 -8.39
N ILE A 41 16.13 -17.90 -7.65
CA ILE A 41 16.00 -16.78 -6.72
C ILE A 41 16.99 -16.90 -5.57
N ALA A 42 17.14 -18.11 -5.00
CA ALA A 42 18.13 -18.38 -3.96
C ALA A 42 19.56 -18.17 -4.47
N ALA A 43 19.88 -18.62 -5.69
CA ALA A 43 21.18 -18.39 -6.32
C ALA A 43 21.48 -16.90 -6.58
N ALA A 44 20.44 -16.09 -6.78
CA ALA A 44 20.54 -14.63 -6.88
C ALA A 44 20.66 -13.92 -5.51
N GLY A 45 20.80 -14.67 -4.40
CA GLY A 45 20.97 -14.13 -3.05
C GLY A 45 19.68 -13.66 -2.38
N MET A 46 18.52 -14.04 -2.90
CA MET A 46 17.21 -13.59 -2.42
C MET A 46 16.49 -14.69 -1.63
N GLY A 47 17.00 -15.01 -0.44
CA GLY A 47 16.61 -16.21 0.34
C GLY A 47 15.22 -16.22 0.99
N ASP A 48 14.54 -15.07 1.09
CA ASP A 48 13.23 -14.99 1.77
C ASP A 48 12.08 -15.22 0.77
N TYR A 49 11.64 -16.48 0.64
CA TYR A 49 10.49 -16.84 -0.19
C TYR A 49 9.63 -17.95 0.43
N TYR A 50 8.35 -17.99 0.03
CA TYR A 50 7.38 -19.00 0.43
C TYR A 50 6.52 -19.39 -0.78
N VAL A 51 6.40 -20.68 -1.05
CA VAL A 51 5.56 -21.18 -2.15
C VAL A 51 4.15 -21.42 -1.65
N ILE A 52 3.17 -20.76 -2.27
CA ILE A 52 1.75 -20.90 -2.01
C ILE A 52 1.16 -21.70 -3.18
N ALA A 53 0.72 -22.93 -2.91
CA ALA A 53 -0.02 -23.73 -3.88
C ALA A 53 -1.47 -23.24 -3.97
N GLN A 54 -1.94 -22.92 -5.18
CA GLN A 54 -3.31 -22.47 -5.47
C GLN A 54 -3.89 -23.36 -6.58
N GLY A 55 -4.28 -24.59 -6.22
CA GLY A 55 -4.78 -25.57 -7.19
C GLY A 55 -3.69 -26.03 -8.16
N GLU A 56 -3.93 -25.89 -9.47
CA GLU A 56 -2.96 -26.24 -10.52
C GLU A 56 -1.84 -25.19 -10.68
N ASP A 57 -2.09 -23.95 -10.28
CA ASP A 57 -1.14 -22.84 -10.35
C ASP A 57 -0.42 -22.62 -9.02
N ASN A 58 0.88 -22.37 -9.07
CA ASN A 58 1.68 -22.02 -7.91
C ASN A 58 2.00 -20.52 -7.91
N THR A 59 1.95 -19.90 -6.74
CA THR A 59 2.39 -18.52 -6.52
C THR A 59 3.55 -18.52 -5.54
N VAL A 60 4.62 -17.79 -5.83
CA VAL A 60 5.77 -17.65 -4.92
C VAL A 60 5.72 -16.28 -4.25
N ALA A 61 5.48 -16.25 -2.94
CA ALA A 61 5.61 -15.04 -2.14
C ALA A 61 7.09 -14.79 -1.81
N LEU A 62 7.54 -13.53 -1.91
CA LEU A 62 8.95 -13.11 -1.81
C LEU A 62 9.18 -12.07 -0.69
N GLY A 63 8.18 -11.94 0.17
CA GLY A 63 8.18 -11.03 1.31
C GLY A 63 6.84 -10.34 1.52
N GLN A 64 6.61 -9.96 2.77
CA GLN A 64 5.52 -9.08 3.20
C GLN A 64 6.13 -7.89 3.93
N TYR A 65 5.63 -6.70 3.63
CA TYR A 65 6.15 -5.44 4.15
C TYR A 65 5.01 -4.58 4.68
N GLN A 66 5.26 -3.81 5.73
CA GLN A 66 4.31 -2.80 6.23
C GLN A 66 4.41 -1.48 5.45
N SER A 67 5.53 -1.25 4.75
CA SER A 67 5.79 -0.04 3.96
C SER A 67 5.76 -0.35 2.47
N ARG A 68 4.99 0.45 1.73
CA ARG A 68 4.93 0.42 0.26
C ARG A 68 6.32 0.60 -0.35
N GLU A 69 7.05 1.62 0.07
CA GLU A 69 8.40 1.93 -0.45
C GLU A 69 9.37 0.75 -0.29
N ARG A 70 9.32 0.05 0.85
CA ARG A 70 10.16 -1.15 1.07
C ARG A 70 9.75 -2.29 0.13
N ALA A 71 8.45 -2.52 -0.06
CA ALA A 71 7.95 -3.51 -1.00
C ALA A 71 8.29 -3.18 -2.45
N GLU A 72 8.18 -1.91 -2.85
CA GLU A 72 8.51 -1.43 -4.20
C GLU A 72 10.00 -1.59 -4.50
N ARG A 73 10.89 -1.25 -3.56
CA ARG A 73 12.34 -1.51 -3.70
C ARG A 73 12.64 -2.99 -3.88
N ARG A 74 11.98 -3.86 -3.11
CA ARG A 74 12.12 -5.32 -3.26
C ARG A 74 11.63 -5.79 -4.62
N GLN A 75 10.45 -5.34 -5.04
CA GLN A 75 9.90 -5.65 -6.36
C GLN A 75 10.85 -5.20 -7.47
N ALA A 76 11.34 -3.97 -7.42
CA ALA A 76 12.27 -3.43 -8.42
C ALA A 76 13.58 -4.24 -8.48
N SER A 77 14.10 -4.68 -7.34
CA SER A 77 15.29 -5.54 -7.29
C SER A 77 15.06 -6.89 -7.96
N LEU A 78 13.88 -7.50 -7.72
CA LEU A 78 13.48 -8.77 -8.34
C LEU A 78 13.28 -8.63 -9.85
N VAL A 79 12.59 -7.57 -10.29
CA VAL A 79 12.38 -7.26 -11.70
C VAL A 79 13.71 -6.98 -12.39
N GLY A 80 14.62 -6.23 -11.77
CA GLY A 80 15.98 -6.00 -12.27
C GLY A 80 16.82 -7.28 -12.39
N ALA A 81 16.55 -8.28 -11.55
CA ALA A 81 17.15 -9.61 -11.65
C ALA A 81 16.41 -10.57 -12.62
N GLY A 82 15.40 -10.07 -13.35
CA GLY A 82 14.68 -10.83 -14.38
C GLY A 82 13.51 -11.68 -13.85
N PHE A 83 13.05 -11.42 -12.63
CA PHE A 83 11.87 -12.08 -12.06
C PHE A 83 10.65 -11.15 -12.17
N PRO A 84 9.53 -11.54 -12.80
CA PRO A 84 8.35 -10.69 -13.00
C PRO A 84 7.51 -10.50 -11.72
N ALA A 85 8.14 -10.02 -10.65
CA ALA A 85 7.52 -9.87 -9.34
C ALA A 85 6.47 -8.75 -9.35
N GLN A 86 5.36 -9.01 -8.68
CA GLN A 86 4.22 -8.11 -8.55
C GLN A 86 4.05 -7.67 -7.10
N LEU A 87 3.71 -6.40 -6.91
CA LEU A 87 3.35 -5.85 -5.61
C LEU A 87 1.83 -5.92 -5.45
N VAL A 88 1.39 -6.63 -4.42
CA VAL A 88 -0.01 -6.87 -4.11
C VAL A 88 -0.32 -6.27 -2.73
N PRO A 89 -1.02 -5.14 -2.68
CA PRO A 89 -1.50 -4.59 -1.42
C PRO A 89 -2.52 -5.51 -0.77
N SER A 90 -2.55 -5.53 0.56
CA SER A 90 -3.43 -6.39 1.36
C SER A 90 -4.07 -5.58 2.46
N GLY A 91 -5.38 -5.71 2.59
CA GLY A 91 -6.22 -4.90 3.48
C GLY A 91 -7.63 -4.76 2.90
N ASN A 92 -8.46 -3.92 3.51
CA ASN A 92 -9.81 -3.65 3.01
C ASN A 92 -9.81 -2.76 1.75
N GLY A 93 -8.64 -2.26 1.33
CA GLY A 93 -8.37 -1.78 -0.04
C GLY A 93 -9.15 -0.54 -0.46
N GLN A 94 -9.76 0.18 0.47
CA GLN A 94 -10.55 1.38 0.15
C GLN A 94 -9.70 2.63 0.29
N SER A 95 -9.29 3.20 -0.85
CA SER A 95 -8.71 4.55 -0.91
C SER A 95 -9.56 5.51 -0.09
N ARG A 96 -8.92 6.27 0.80
CA ARG A 96 -9.59 7.32 1.56
C ARG A 96 -9.34 8.64 0.88
N TRP A 97 -10.39 9.42 0.73
CA TRP A 97 -10.31 10.76 0.16
C TRP A 97 -10.43 11.80 1.27
N TRP A 98 -9.60 12.83 1.20
CA TRP A 98 -9.59 13.96 2.12
C TRP A 98 -9.82 15.26 1.35
N ILE A 99 -10.55 16.18 1.99
CA ILE A 99 -10.65 17.57 1.54
C ILE A 99 -9.95 18.42 2.58
N ASP A 100 -8.81 18.98 2.21
CA ASP A 100 -8.05 19.89 3.04
C ASP A 100 -8.51 21.32 2.75
N VAL A 101 -9.00 22.02 3.78
CA VAL A 101 -9.52 23.39 3.65
C VAL A 101 -8.79 24.33 4.60
N ARG A 102 -8.34 25.47 4.08
CA ARG A 102 -7.91 26.61 4.90
C ARG A 102 -9.09 27.56 5.09
N THR A 103 -9.46 27.81 6.34
CA THR A 103 -10.66 28.59 6.67
C THR A 103 -10.43 29.42 7.94
N SER A 104 -11.10 30.56 8.02
CA SER A 104 -11.18 31.39 9.23
C SER A 104 -12.43 31.09 10.06
N ALA A 105 -13.28 30.17 9.61
CA ALA A 105 -14.47 29.75 10.32
C ALA A 105 -14.10 29.00 11.62
N ALA A 106 -14.92 29.18 12.65
CA ALA A 106 -14.79 28.41 13.88
C ALA A 106 -14.98 26.90 13.62
N THR A 107 -14.19 26.06 14.28
CA THR A 107 -14.18 24.61 14.03
C THR A 107 -15.53 23.94 14.32
N SER A 108 -16.30 24.45 15.29
CA SER A 108 -17.66 23.97 15.58
C SER A 108 -18.63 24.21 14.41
N ALA A 109 -18.55 25.37 13.76
CA ALA A 109 -19.35 25.67 12.58
C ALA A 109 -18.98 24.75 11.40
N LEU A 110 -17.69 24.42 11.26
CA LEU A 110 -17.20 23.47 10.26
C LEU A 110 -17.65 22.03 10.55
N GLN A 111 -17.63 21.61 11.82
CA GLN A 111 -18.07 20.27 12.21
C GLN A 111 -19.55 20.05 11.85
N GLY A 112 -20.40 21.03 12.17
CA GLY A 112 -21.82 21.00 11.79
C GLY A 112 -22.02 21.02 10.27
N ALA A 113 -21.32 21.89 9.56
CA ALA A 113 -21.41 21.99 8.11
C ALA A 113 -20.96 20.72 7.37
N ALA A 114 -19.93 20.04 7.88
CA ALA A 114 -19.39 18.82 7.29
C ALA A 114 -20.13 17.55 7.73
N GLY A 115 -21.10 17.64 8.65
CA GLY A 115 -21.76 16.48 9.25
C GLY A 115 -20.77 15.55 9.99
N ALA A 116 -19.67 16.11 10.51
CA ALA A 116 -18.57 15.32 11.05
C ALA A 116 -18.90 14.77 12.45
N THR A 117 -18.95 13.44 12.57
CA THR A 117 -19.21 12.75 13.84
C THR A 117 -18.09 12.92 14.87
N ARG A 118 -16.87 13.22 14.42
CA ARG A 118 -15.70 13.40 15.28
C ARG A 118 -14.85 14.58 14.80
N GLN A 119 -14.36 15.37 15.75
CA GLN A 119 -13.34 16.38 15.54
C GLN A 119 -12.10 16.01 16.36
N ARG A 120 -10.91 16.13 15.77
CA ARG A 120 -9.63 15.95 16.47
C ARG A 120 -8.68 17.07 16.08
N SER A 121 -8.15 17.79 17.07
CA SER A 121 -7.04 18.71 16.84
C SER A 121 -5.75 17.91 16.70
N LEU A 122 -4.90 18.29 15.74
CA LEU A 122 -3.58 17.71 15.57
C LEU A 122 -2.54 18.77 15.94
N ASP A 123 -1.56 18.40 16.75
CA ASP A 123 -0.43 19.28 17.01
C ASP A 123 0.53 19.25 15.81
N CYS A 124 0.70 20.39 15.16
CA CYS A 124 1.60 20.54 14.03
C CYS A 124 3.07 20.25 14.39
N ALA A 125 3.47 20.41 15.65
CA ALA A 125 4.83 20.07 16.09
C ALA A 125 5.06 18.55 16.13
N ALA A 126 4.01 17.78 16.39
CA ALA A 126 4.04 16.32 16.43
C ALA A 126 3.86 15.65 15.05
N LEU A 127 3.61 16.44 14.00
CA LEU A 127 3.37 15.98 12.63
C LEU A 127 4.55 16.24 11.67
N ARG A 128 5.67 16.78 12.15
CA ARG A 128 6.88 17.01 11.34
C ARG A 128 7.70 15.74 11.14
#